data_AF-A0AAW8ASN6-F1
#
_entry.id   AF-A0AAW8ASN6-F1
#
_cell.length_a   1.000
_cell.length_b   1.000
_cell.length_c   1.000
_cell.angle_alpha   90.00
_cell.angle_beta   90.00
_cell.angle_gamma   90.00
#
_symmetry.space_group_name_H-M   'P 1'
#
loop_
_entity.id
_entity.type
_entity.pdbx_description
1 polymer ?
#
loop_
_entity_poly.entity_id
_entity_poly.type
_entity_poly.pdbx_seq_one_letter_code
_entity_poly.pdbx_strand_id
1 'polypeptide(L)'
;MRKSYLIAKIYDAAVLPSLWLDVIKDIVSYTKSKSAIFTGLDQLNPSYDFVYTHNIPNESLAAYQDERVRVIDMKLHMPLWNAIEMGDALSHNCQHYAEQPGTDHYVFYEKCLKPGGVSYLAGVLLDRGNYRWAVLGIHRAPEVQPF
;
A
#
# COMPACT_ATOMS: atom_id res chain seq x y z
N MET A 1 -12.44 3.33 23.01
CA MET A 1 -11.80 2.02 23.30
C MET A 1 -11.00 1.44 22.13
N ARG A 2 -11.51 1.34 20.88
CA ARG A 2 -10.76 0.70 19.77
C ARG A 2 -9.47 1.41 19.29
N LYS A 3 -9.43 2.74 19.24
CA LYS A 3 -8.24 3.50 18.78
C LYS A 3 -7.01 3.30 19.66
N SER A 4 -7.18 3.43 20.99
CA SER A 4 -6.09 3.27 21.97
C SER A 4 -5.48 1.86 21.94
N TYR A 5 -6.29 0.85 21.63
CA TYR A 5 -5.83 -0.53 21.50
C TYR A 5 -4.97 -0.75 20.23
N LEU A 6 -5.40 -0.21 19.08
CA LEU A 6 -4.60 -0.29 17.85
C LEU A 6 -3.24 0.40 17.99
N ILE A 7 -3.21 1.56 18.64
CA ILE A 7 -1.96 2.29 18.92
C ILE A 7 -1.04 1.44 19.80
N ALA A 8 -1.54 0.83 20.88
CA ALA A 8 -0.74 -0.04 21.73
C ALA A 8 -0.14 -1.21 20.94
N LYS A 9 -0.92 -1.86 20.07
CA LYS A 9 -0.42 -2.93 19.20
C LYS A 9 0.67 -2.48 18.24
N ILE A 10 0.60 -1.24 17.74
CA ILE A 10 1.66 -0.67 16.90
C ILE A 10 2.97 -0.54 17.70
N TYR A 11 2.90 -0.07 18.95
CA TYR A 11 4.07 -0.02 19.83
C TYR A 11 4.64 -1.42 20.10
N ASP A 12 3.78 -2.39 20.39
CA ASP A 12 4.22 -3.78 20.59
C ASP A 12 4.89 -4.34 19.32
N ALA A 13 4.32 -4.09 18.14
CA ALA A 13 4.85 -4.55 16.86
C ALA A 13 6.17 -3.85 16.46
N ALA A 14 6.39 -2.62 16.93
CA ALA A 14 7.68 -1.93 16.74
C ALA A 14 8.82 -2.63 17.50
N VAL A 15 8.52 -3.33 18.61
CA VAL A 15 9.49 -4.13 19.37
C VAL A 15 9.54 -5.57 18.89
N LEU A 16 8.39 -6.14 18.53
CA LEU A 16 8.26 -7.53 18.07
C LEU A 16 7.61 -7.58 16.67
N PRO A 17 8.42 -7.58 15.58
CA PRO A 17 7.90 -7.43 14.22
C PRO A 17 6.91 -8.50 13.75
N SER A 18 6.89 -9.68 14.37
CA SER A 18 5.91 -10.73 14.04
C SER A 18 4.46 -10.31 14.31
N LEU A 19 4.23 -9.26 15.12
CA LEU A 19 2.91 -8.73 15.43
C LEU A 19 2.33 -7.83 14.33
N TRP A 20 3.14 -7.38 13.36
CA TRP A 20 2.67 -6.47 12.30
C TRP A 20 1.52 -7.05 11.47
N LEU A 21 1.48 -8.36 11.27
CA LEU A 21 0.39 -8.99 10.53
C LEU A 21 -0.97 -8.78 11.22
N ASP A 22 -1.01 -8.83 12.55
CA ASP A 22 -2.24 -8.60 13.31
C ASP A 22 -2.61 -7.12 13.38
N VAL A 23 -1.62 -6.22 13.45
CA VAL A 23 -1.83 -4.78 13.31
C VAL A 23 -2.51 -4.45 11.97
N ILE A 24 -2.03 -5.03 10.88
CA ILE A 24 -2.58 -4.77 9.53
C ILE A 24 -4.00 -5.29 9.41
N LYS A 25 -4.31 -6.47 9.95
CA LYS A 25 -5.69 -6.99 10.02
C LYS A 25 -6.62 -6.02 10.75
N ASP A 26 -6.16 -5.51 11.89
CA ASP A 26 -6.93 -4.56 12.70
C ASP A 26 -7.11 -3.21 11.98
N ILE A 27 -6.08 -2.73 11.26
CA ILE A 27 -6.19 -1.53 10.41
C ILE A 27 -7.28 -1.75 9.36
N VAL A 28 -7.21 -2.84 8.58
CA VAL A 28 -8.20 -3.14 7.53
C VAL A 28 -9.62 -3.20 8.09
N SER A 29 -9.81 -3.89 9.23
CA SER A 29 -11.09 -3.97 9.92
C SER A 29 -11.59 -2.61 10.42
N TYR A 30 -10.71 -1.82 11.03
CA TYR A 30 -11.03 -0.51 11.59
C TYR A 30 -11.37 0.53 10.50
N THR A 31 -10.61 0.55 9.40
CA THR A 31 -10.80 1.47 8.28
C THR A 31 -11.83 0.98 7.27
N LYS A 32 -12.37 -0.24 7.44
CA LYS A 32 -13.25 -0.92 6.47
C LYS A 32 -12.62 -0.98 5.07
N SER A 33 -11.31 -1.19 5.02
CA SER A 33 -10.58 -1.35 3.76
C SER A 33 -10.73 -2.78 3.22
N LYS A 34 -10.42 -3.00 1.95
CA LYS A 34 -10.37 -4.35 1.34
C LYS A 34 -9.10 -5.08 1.74
N SER A 35 -7.98 -4.37 1.68
CA SER A 35 -6.65 -4.90 1.93
C SER A 35 -5.71 -3.81 2.40
N ALA A 36 -4.53 -4.21 2.85
CA ALA A 36 -3.48 -3.31 3.27
C ALA A 36 -2.10 -3.93 3.06
N ILE A 37 -1.09 -3.06 2.95
CA ILE A 37 0.32 -3.40 2.87
C ILE A 37 1.10 -2.47 3.81
N PHE A 38 2.05 -3.03 4.54
CA PHE A 38 3.09 -2.28 5.22
C PHE A 38 4.42 -2.79 4.68
N THR A 39 5.16 -1.93 3.99
CA THR A 39 6.38 -2.31 3.29
C THR A 39 7.46 -1.28 3.51
N GLY A 40 8.68 -1.77 3.67
CA GLY A 40 9.90 -0.98 3.69
C GLY A 40 10.90 -1.66 2.79
N LEU A 41 11.58 -0.90 1.93
CA LEU A 41 12.59 -1.40 1.02
C LEU A 41 13.80 -0.47 1.04
N ASP A 42 15.01 -1.03 1.10
CA ASP A 42 16.28 -0.33 0.96
C ASP A 42 17.21 -1.13 0.02
N GLN A 43 17.46 -0.59 -1.18
CA GLN A 43 18.28 -1.27 -2.18
C GLN A 43 19.74 -1.47 -1.74
N LEU A 44 20.21 -0.69 -0.77
CA LEU A 44 21.58 -0.78 -0.25
C LEU A 44 21.66 -1.65 1.00
N ASN A 45 20.55 -1.89 1.69
CA ASN A 45 20.49 -2.71 2.89
C ASN A 45 19.28 -3.65 2.88
N PRO A 46 19.39 -4.84 2.26
CA PRO A 46 18.29 -5.82 2.21
C PRO A 46 17.82 -6.31 3.59
N SER A 47 18.60 -6.11 4.65
CA SER A 47 18.16 -6.46 6.02
C SER A 47 17.10 -5.50 6.59
N TYR A 48 16.94 -4.33 5.95
CA TYR A 48 15.83 -3.39 6.22
C TYR A 48 14.52 -3.86 5.61
N ASP A 49 14.57 -4.69 4.56
CA ASP A 49 13.39 -5.02 3.77
C ASP A 49 12.36 -5.80 4.58
N PHE A 50 11.11 -5.33 4.54
CA PHE A 50 9.98 -6.06 5.09
C PHE A 50 8.74 -5.83 4.25
N VAL A 51 7.89 -6.84 4.18
CA VAL A 51 6.59 -6.76 3.52
C VAL A 51 5.58 -7.53 4.36
N TYR A 52 4.58 -6.82 4.86
CA TYR A 52 3.43 -7.39 5.56
C TYR A 52 2.18 -7.01 4.77
N THR A 53 1.37 -8.00 4.42
CA THR A 53 0.14 -7.77 3.64
C THR A 53 -1.05 -8.46 4.27
N HIS A 54 -2.24 -7.91 4.03
CA HIS A 54 -3.50 -8.56 4.38
C HIS A 54 -4.51 -8.38 3.25
N ASN A 55 -5.11 -9.48 2.81
CA ASN A 55 -6.15 -9.56 1.77
C ASN A 55 -5.75 -9.00 0.39
N ILE A 56 -4.46 -8.87 0.09
CA ILE A 56 -4.02 -8.62 -1.29
C ILE A 56 -4.10 -9.95 -2.04
N PRO A 57 -4.81 -10.02 -3.18
CA PRO A 57 -4.90 -11.25 -3.96
C PRO A 57 -3.52 -11.77 -4.38
N ASN A 58 -3.33 -13.09 -4.32
CA ASN A 58 -2.07 -13.71 -4.72
C ASN A 58 -1.70 -13.39 -6.17
N GLU A 59 -2.68 -13.23 -7.06
CA GLU A 59 -2.44 -12.81 -8.45
C GLU A 59 -1.87 -11.39 -8.54
N SER A 60 -2.33 -10.46 -7.70
CA SER A 60 -1.76 -9.11 -7.62
C SER A 60 -0.35 -9.12 -7.03
N LEU A 61 -0.09 -9.95 -6.01
CA LEU A 61 1.26 -10.13 -5.48
C LEU A 61 2.21 -10.76 -6.52
N ALA A 62 1.74 -11.76 -7.26
CA ALA A 62 2.50 -12.40 -8.32
C ALA A 62 2.79 -11.46 -9.49
N ALA A 63 1.89 -10.51 -9.79
CA ALA A 63 2.11 -9.51 -10.82
C ALA A 63 3.35 -8.65 -10.55
N TYR A 64 3.74 -8.43 -9.29
CA TYR A 64 4.96 -7.69 -8.94
C TYR A 64 6.27 -8.44 -9.24
N GLN A 65 6.21 -9.72 -9.58
CA GLN A 65 7.39 -10.44 -10.11
C GLN A 65 7.79 -9.92 -11.51
N ASP A 66 6.82 -9.40 -12.27
CA ASP A 66 7.05 -8.72 -13.55
C ASP A 66 7.70 -7.35 -13.31
N GLU A 67 8.93 -7.17 -13.80
CA GLU A 67 9.67 -5.91 -13.69
C GLU A 67 8.89 -4.73 -14.31
N ARG A 68 8.13 -4.98 -15.38
CA ARG A 68 7.31 -3.95 -16.02
C ARG A 68 6.26 -3.41 -15.07
N VAL A 69 5.64 -4.26 -14.26
CA VAL A 69 4.61 -3.85 -13.29
C VAL A 69 5.23 -2.98 -12.20
N ARG A 70 6.41 -3.34 -11.71
CA ARG A 70 7.16 -2.53 -10.73
C ARG A 70 7.52 -1.15 -11.27
N VAL A 71 8.00 -1.09 -12.51
CA VAL A 71 8.31 0.19 -13.18
C VAL A 71 7.06 1.05 -13.37
N ILE A 72 5.93 0.43 -13.77
CA ILE A 72 4.65 1.12 -13.89
C ILE A 72 4.20 1.69 -12.55
N ASP A 73 4.20 0.88 -11.49
CA ASP A 73 3.82 1.31 -10.15
C ASP A 73 4.65 2.53 -9.69
N MET A 74 5.97 2.44 -9.84
CA MET A 74 6.88 3.56 -9.55
C MET A 74 6.53 4.81 -10.38
N LYS A 75 6.35 4.66 -11.69
CA LYS A 75 6.04 5.79 -12.59
C LYS A 75 4.73 6.48 -12.20
N LEU A 76 3.72 5.71 -11.81
CA LEU A 76 2.39 6.22 -11.47
C LEU A 76 2.35 6.85 -10.08
N HIS A 77 2.96 6.22 -9.08
CA HIS A 77 2.74 6.59 -7.67
C HIS A 77 3.93 7.31 -7.02
N MET A 78 5.16 7.19 -7.52
CA MET A 78 6.29 7.94 -6.99
C MET A 78 6.09 9.46 -7.04
N PRO A 79 5.53 10.06 -8.11
CA PRO A 79 5.20 11.49 -8.10
C PRO A 79 4.26 11.89 -6.96
N LEU A 80 3.32 11.01 -6.58
CA LEU A 80 2.41 11.25 -5.45
C LEU A 80 3.18 11.23 -4.12
N TRP A 81 4.04 10.23 -3.92
CA TRP A 81 4.87 10.12 -2.71
C TRP A 81 5.89 11.26 -2.59
N ASN A 82 6.37 11.80 -3.70
CA ASN A 82 7.27 12.95 -3.72
C ASN A 82 6.59 14.28 -3.41
N ALA A 83 5.27 14.36 -3.57
CA ALA A 83 4.50 15.58 -3.34
C ALA A 83 4.13 15.80 -1.86
N ILE A 84 4.42 14.83 -0.97
CA ILE A 84 4.09 14.89 0.45
C ILE A 84 5.35 14.81 1.33
N GLU A 85 5.24 15.26 2.58
CA GLU A 85 6.31 15.12 3.56
C GLU A 85 6.31 13.75 4.24
N MET A 86 7.43 13.38 4.88
CA MET A 86 7.45 12.18 5.72
C MET A 86 6.47 12.34 6.89
N GLY A 87 5.66 11.32 7.13
CA GLY A 87 4.58 11.31 8.12
C GLY A 87 3.23 11.75 7.57
N ASP A 88 3.18 12.35 6.39
CA ASP A 88 1.92 12.74 5.76
C ASP A 88 1.17 11.54 5.17
N ALA A 89 -0.14 11.71 5.06
CA ALA A 89 -1.02 10.78 4.38
C ALA A 89 -1.43 11.34 3.01
N LEU A 90 -1.54 10.44 2.02
CA LEU A 90 -2.18 10.74 0.74
C LEU A 90 -3.35 9.81 0.49
N SER A 91 -4.27 10.27 -0.36
CA SER A 91 -5.33 9.46 -0.96
C SER A 91 -5.34 9.67 -2.47
N HIS A 92 -5.54 8.60 -3.23
CA HIS A 92 -5.53 8.63 -4.69
C HIS A 92 -6.72 7.86 -5.26
N ASN A 93 -7.41 8.46 -6.23
CA ASN A 93 -8.51 7.83 -6.95
C ASN A 93 -7.99 7.19 -8.25
N CYS A 94 -8.12 5.86 -8.34
CA CYS A 94 -7.68 5.06 -9.49
C CYS A 94 -8.83 4.62 -10.40
N GLN A 95 -10.07 5.05 -10.18
CA GLN A 95 -11.24 4.60 -10.97
C GLN A 95 -11.04 4.82 -12.48
N HIS A 96 -10.46 5.96 -12.85
CA HIS A 96 -10.20 6.33 -14.24
C HIS A 96 -9.17 5.42 -14.93
N TYR A 97 -8.41 4.59 -14.20
CA TYR A 97 -7.42 3.70 -14.80
C TYR A 97 -8.08 2.63 -15.70
N ALA A 98 -9.30 2.20 -15.36
CA ALA A 98 -10.06 1.21 -16.12
C ALA A 98 -10.50 1.72 -17.50
N GLU A 99 -10.53 3.05 -17.69
CA GLU A 99 -11.05 3.72 -18.89
C GLU A 99 -9.96 4.05 -19.91
N GLN A 100 -8.71 3.64 -19.66
CA GLN A 100 -7.54 3.99 -20.49
C GLN A 100 -6.82 2.78 -21.14
N PRO A 101 -7.49 1.92 -21.93
CA PRO A 101 -6.86 0.76 -22.56
C PRO A 101 -5.55 1.11 -23.29
N GLY A 102 -4.55 0.25 -23.14
CA GLY A 102 -3.23 0.42 -23.77
C GLY A 102 -2.26 1.34 -23.02
N THR A 103 -2.66 1.93 -21.90
CA THR A 103 -1.79 2.77 -21.06
C THR A 103 -1.22 2.02 -19.86
N ASP A 104 -0.20 2.61 -19.23
CA ASP A 104 0.37 2.12 -17.96
C ASP A 104 -0.69 2.09 -16.84
N HIS A 105 -1.61 3.06 -16.79
CA HIS A 105 -2.72 3.07 -15.83
C HIS A 105 -3.59 1.81 -15.97
N TYR A 106 -3.96 1.45 -17.20
CA TYR A 106 -4.80 0.28 -17.45
C TYR A 106 -4.08 -1.03 -17.12
N VAL A 107 -2.78 -1.13 -17.43
CA VAL A 107 -1.97 -2.31 -17.07
C VAL A 107 -1.91 -2.46 -15.54
N PHE A 108 -1.67 -1.36 -14.81
CA PHE A 108 -1.69 -1.38 -13.35
C PHE A 108 -3.06 -1.75 -12.80
N TYR A 109 -4.14 -1.20 -13.36
CA TYR A 109 -5.49 -1.54 -12.98
C TYR A 109 -5.79 -3.03 -13.16
N GLU A 110 -5.58 -3.58 -14.36
CA GLU A 110 -5.88 -4.98 -14.67
C GLU A 110 -5.10 -5.96 -13.79
N LYS A 111 -3.81 -5.67 -13.53
CA LYS A 111 -2.94 -6.61 -12.81
C LYS A 111 -2.98 -6.43 -11.29
N CYS A 112 -3.12 -5.20 -10.80
CA CYS A 112 -2.92 -4.88 -9.39
C CYS A 112 -4.21 -4.46 -8.67
N LEU A 113 -5.15 -3.78 -9.33
CA LEU A 113 -6.33 -3.20 -8.68
C LEU A 113 -7.59 -4.06 -8.85
N LYS A 114 -7.87 -4.47 -10.09
CA LYS A 114 -9.07 -5.23 -10.47
C LYS A 114 -9.22 -6.54 -9.70
N PRO A 115 -8.18 -7.37 -9.51
CA PRO A 115 -8.26 -8.57 -8.68
C PRO A 115 -8.82 -8.35 -7.27
N GLY A 116 -8.44 -7.23 -6.65
CA GLY A 116 -8.83 -6.89 -5.29
C GLY A 116 -10.10 -6.03 -5.21
N GLY A 117 -10.70 -5.68 -6.35
CA GLY A 117 -11.79 -4.71 -6.42
C GLY A 117 -11.39 -3.34 -5.86
N VAL A 118 -10.14 -2.93 -6.07
CA VAL A 118 -9.59 -1.67 -5.56
C VAL A 118 -9.87 -0.53 -6.53
N SER A 119 -10.28 0.61 -6.01
CA SER A 119 -10.50 1.85 -6.76
C SER A 119 -9.89 3.07 -6.09
N TYR A 120 -9.61 2.99 -4.79
CA TYR A 120 -8.95 4.05 -4.04
C TYR A 120 -7.77 3.50 -3.28
N LEU A 121 -6.68 4.27 -3.29
CA LEU A 121 -5.48 4.04 -2.50
C LEU A 121 -5.41 5.12 -1.43
N ALA A 122 -4.98 4.76 -0.23
CA ALA A 122 -4.49 5.74 0.73
C ALA A 122 -3.29 5.19 1.46
N GLY A 123 -2.41 6.05 1.91
CA GLY A 123 -1.27 5.59 2.70
C GLY A 123 -0.48 6.70 3.33
N VAL A 124 0.38 6.31 4.26
CA VAL A 124 1.28 7.18 5.01
C VAL A 124 2.71 6.91 4.56
N LEU A 125 3.45 7.96 4.23
CA LEU A 125 4.88 7.87 3.95
C LEU A 125 5.68 7.84 5.25
N LEU A 126 6.45 6.79 5.48
CA LEU A 126 7.15 6.56 6.76
C LEU A 126 8.67 6.75 6.64
N ASP A 127 9.24 6.52 5.46
CA ASP A 127 10.65 6.78 5.17
C ASP A 127 10.81 7.10 3.68
N ARG A 128 11.78 7.95 3.35
CA ARG A 128 12.15 8.32 1.98
C ARG A 128 13.63 8.66 1.90
N GLY A 129 14.32 8.03 0.97
CA GLY A 129 15.69 8.35 0.57
C GLY A 129 15.93 7.98 -0.89
N ASN A 130 17.15 8.22 -1.39
CA ASN A 130 17.48 7.99 -2.79
C ASN A 130 17.31 6.52 -3.24
N TYR A 131 17.45 5.58 -2.30
CA TYR A 131 17.42 4.14 -2.57
C TYR A 131 16.53 3.37 -1.58
N ARG A 132 15.78 4.09 -0.75
CA ARG A 132 14.93 3.49 0.29
C ARG A 132 13.62 4.20 0.46
N TRP A 133 12.60 3.46 0.85
CA TRP A 133 11.29 4.00 1.14
C TRP A 133 10.50 3.05 2.04
N ALA A 134 9.57 3.59 2.83
CA ALA A 134 8.62 2.80 3.59
C ALA A 134 7.24 3.44 3.59
N VAL A 135 6.19 2.63 3.41
CA VAL A 135 4.79 3.08 3.44
C VAL A 135 3.89 2.10 4.15
N LEU A 136 2.86 2.63 4.78
CA LEU A 136 1.65 1.90 5.13
C LEU A 136 0.55 2.29 4.14
N GLY A 137 0.11 1.36 3.30
CA GLY A 137 -0.94 1.53 2.31
C GLY A 137 -2.20 0.74 2.65
N ILE A 138 -3.36 1.31 2.36
CA ILE A 138 -4.68 0.67 2.46
C ILE A 138 -5.46 0.87 1.16
N HIS A 139 -6.24 -0.16 0.82
CA HIS A 139 -6.94 -0.23 -0.46
C HIS A 139 -8.45 -0.28 -0.22
N ARG A 140 -9.21 0.52 -0.97
CA ARG A 140 -10.67 0.60 -0.84
C ARG A 140 -11.38 0.38 -2.16
N ALA A 141 -12.60 -0.13 -2.03
CA ALA A 141 -13.53 -0.37 -3.12
C ALA A 141 -14.33 0.89 -3.46
N PRO A 142 -14.94 0.95 -4.67
CA PRO A 142 -15.63 2.15 -5.14
C PRO A 142 -16.84 2.54 -4.28
N GLU A 143 -17.48 1.57 -3.62
CA GLU A 143 -18.66 1.77 -2.76
C GLU A 143 -18.36 2.41 -1.39
N VAL A 144 -17.09 2.59 -1.02
CA VAL A 144 -16.69 3.24 0.23
C VAL A 144 -16.29 4.68 -0.08
N GLN A 145 -16.80 5.66 0.68
CA GLN A 145 -16.39 7.06 0.50
C GLN A 145 -14.84 7.19 0.54
N PRO A 146 -14.25 8.01 -0.36
CA PRO A 146 -12.85 8.41 -0.22
C PRO A 146 -12.62 9.10 1.13
N PHE A 147 -11.37 9.07 1.63
CA PHE A 147 -11.01 9.60 2.95
C PHE A 147 -11.31 11.09 3.09
#